data_AF-A0A658NNC5-F1
#
_entry.id   AF-A0A658NNC5-F1
#
_cell.length_a   1.000
_cell.length_b   1.000
_cell.length_c   1.000
_cell.angle_alpha   90.00
_cell.angle_beta   90.00
_cell.angle_gamma   90.00
#
_symmetry.space_group_name_H-M   'P 1'
#
loop_
_entity.id
_entity.type
_entity.pdbx_description
1 polymer ?
#
loop_
_entity_poly.entity_id
_entity_poly.type
_entity_poly.pdbx_seq_one_letter_code
_entity_poly.pdbx_strand_id
1 'polypeptide(L)'
;MAATQRSARQVADELRAAVLAERRAQAAKLALVCELADTYRSVLPASDLPGAPQLVSAGGDGTPEIDEFLVQEIHPLLGVGPAAAWSLL
;
A
#
# COMPACT_ATOMS: atom_id res chain seq x y z
N MET A 1 -19.17 -24.13 -34.81
CA MET A 1 -18.56 -22.79 -34.69
C MET A 1 -17.07 -22.98 -34.45
N ALA A 2 -16.23 -22.71 -35.45
CA ALA A 2 -14.77 -22.87 -35.30
C ALA A 2 -14.24 -21.75 -34.40
N ALA A 3 -13.65 -22.09 -33.26
CA ALA A 3 -12.98 -21.13 -32.40
C ALA A 3 -11.82 -20.50 -33.18
N THR A 4 -11.86 -19.18 -33.38
CA THR A 4 -10.77 -18.46 -34.05
C THR A 4 -9.52 -18.60 -33.20
N GLN A 5 -8.50 -19.27 -33.76
CA GLN A 5 -7.26 -19.54 -33.05
C GLN A 5 -6.47 -18.24 -32.88
N ARG A 6 -6.19 -17.85 -31.64
CA ARG A 6 -5.42 -16.63 -31.34
C ARG A 6 -3.98 -16.78 -31.83
N SER A 7 -3.46 -15.73 -32.44
CA SER A 7 -2.03 -15.65 -32.77
C SER A 7 -1.18 -15.44 -31.52
N ALA A 8 0.07 -15.91 -31.54
CA ALA A 8 1.02 -15.71 -30.44
C ALA A 8 1.20 -14.22 -30.08
N ARG A 9 1.16 -13.33 -31.08
CA ARG A 9 1.23 -11.88 -30.89
C ARG A 9 0.07 -11.36 -30.05
N GLN A 10 -1.17 -11.78 -30.35
CA GLN A 10 -2.34 -11.36 -29.58
C GLN A 10 -2.24 -11.81 -28.12
N VAL A 11 -1.81 -13.05 -27.88
CA VAL A 11 -1.62 -13.56 -26.51
C VAL A 11 -0.50 -12.78 -25.79
N ALA A 12 0.59 -12.45 -26.46
CA ALA A 12 1.67 -11.66 -25.88
C ALA A 12 1.24 -10.22 -25.55
N ASP A 13 0.45 -9.59 -26.40
CA ASP A 13 -0.10 -8.25 -26.18
C ASP A 13 -1.08 -8.24 -25.00
N GLU A 14 -1.96 -9.26 -24.91
CA GLU A 14 -2.85 -9.45 -23.75
C GLU A 14 -2.07 -9.67 -22.45
N LEU A 15 -1.03 -10.50 -22.47
CA LEU A 15 -0.17 -10.74 -21.30
C LEU A 15 0.53 -9.44 -20.86
N ARG A 16 1.06 -8.66 -21.80
CA ARG A 16 1.66 -7.35 -21.50
C ARG A 16 0.64 -6.40 -20.87
N ALA A 17 -0.60 -6.38 -21.38
CA ALA A 17 -1.65 -5.55 -20.82
C ALA A 17 -1.98 -5.94 -19.38
N ALA A 18 -2.03 -7.25 -19.07
CA ALA A 18 -2.25 -7.75 -17.72
C ALA A 18 -1.12 -7.33 -16.75
N VAL A 19 0.14 -7.44 -17.17
CA VAL A 19 1.30 -7.00 -16.36
C VAL A 19 1.22 -5.50 -16.07
N LEU A 20 0.85 -4.68 -17.06
CA LEU A 20 0.68 -3.24 -16.85
C LEU A 20 -0.48 -2.92 -15.91
N ALA A 21 -1.59 -3.65 -16.02
CA ALA A 21 -2.73 -3.50 -15.11
C ALA A 21 -2.34 -3.84 -13.66
N GLU A 22 -1.56 -4.90 -13.46
CA GLU A 22 -1.04 -5.26 -12.13
C GLU A 22 -0.16 -4.15 -11.56
N ARG A 23 0.76 -3.60 -12.36
CA ARG A 23 1.62 -2.48 -11.93
C ARG A 23 0.83 -1.22 -11.56
N ARG A 24 -0.22 -0.90 -12.32
CA ARG A 24 -1.11 0.23 -11.99
C ARG A 24 -1.86 -0.01 -10.68
N ALA A 25 -2.35 -1.23 -10.46
CA ALA A 25 -3.01 -1.59 -9.21
C ALA A 25 -2.03 -1.53 -8.02
N GLN A 26 -0.78 -1.96 -8.20
CA GLN A 26 0.27 -1.83 -7.18
C GLN A 26 0.56 -0.35 -6.85
N ALA A 27 0.69 0.51 -7.86
CA ALA A 27 0.90 1.95 -7.65
C ALA A 27 -0.28 2.62 -6.95
N ALA A 28 -1.53 2.26 -7.31
CA ALA A 28 -2.72 2.77 -6.66
C ALA A 28 -2.79 2.35 -5.18
N LYS A 29 -2.44 1.09 -4.86
CA LYS A 29 -2.34 0.64 -3.46
C LYS A 29 -1.32 1.46 -2.67
N LEU A 30 -0.15 1.73 -3.24
CA LEU A 30 0.88 2.53 -2.57
C LEU A 30 0.41 3.97 -2.32
N ALA A 31 -0.23 4.60 -3.32
CA ALA A 31 -0.78 5.95 -3.15
C ALA A 31 -1.81 6.02 -2.01
N LEU A 32 -2.69 5.01 -1.89
CA LEU A 32 -3.66 4.92 -0.81
C LEU A 32 -3.01 4.69 0.57
N VAL A 33 -1.91 3.93 0.63
CA VAL A 33 -1.14 3.77 1.88
C VAL A 33 -0.56 5.12 2.32
N CYS A 34 0.00 5.90 1.41
CA CYS A 34 0.50 7.25 1.72
C CYS A 34 -0.63 8.17 2.20
N GLU A 35 -1.76 8.20 1.49
CA GLU A 35 -2.92 9.02 1.87
C GLU A 35 -3.48 8.62 3.25
N LEU A 36 -3.48 7.33 3.57
CA LEU A 36 -3.89 6.83 4.88
C LEU A 36 -2.92 7.30 5.97
N ALA A 37 -1.61 7.18 5.75
CA ALA A 37 -0.60 7.65 6.69
C ALA A 37 -0.75 9.17 6.98
N ASP A 38 -0.97 9.98 5.94
CA ASP A 38 -1.21 11.41 6.07
C ASP A 38 -2.51 11.73 6.83
N THR A 39 -3.56 10.93 6.61
CA THR A 39 -4.86 11.10 7.28
C THR A 39 -4.74 10.84 8.78
N TYR A 40 -4.11 9.73 9.19
CA TYR A 40 -3.94 9.41 10.61
C TYR A 40 -3.09 10.45 11.35
N ARG A 41 -2.04 10.98 10.71
CA ARG A 41 -1.26 12.10 11.22
C ARG A 41 -2.11 13.34 11.54
N SER A 42 -3.16 13.59 10.76
CA SER A 42 -4.02 14.78 10.92
C SER A 42 -5.08 14.65 12.02
N VAL A 43 -5.38 13.42 12.46
CA VAL A 43 -6.53 13.11 13.33
C VAL A 43 -6.16 12.93 14.79
N LEU A 44 -4.89 12.69 15.11
CA LEU A 44 -4.44 12.59 16.51
C LEU A 44 -4.22 14.00 17.10
N PRO A 45 -5.13 14.55 17.93
CA PRO A 45 -4.68 15.52 18.91
C PRO A 45 -3.69 14.79 19.82
N ALA A 46 -2.56 15.42 20.13
CA ALA A 46 -1.66 14.94 21.18
C ALA A 46 -2.46 14.85 22.49
N SER A 47 -3.00 13.67 22.75
CA SER A 47 -3.73 13.36 23.96
C SER A 47 -2.69 12.88 24.96
N ASP A 48 -2.37 13.70 25.96
CA ASP A 48 -1.41 13.37 27.03
C ASP A 48 -1.93 12.29 28.00
N LEU A 49 -2.87 11.46 27.56
CA LEU A 49 -3.43 10.36 28.33
C LEU A 49 -2.48 9.15 28.25
N PRO A 50 -2.23 8.47 29.39
CA PRO A 50 -1.50 7.21 29.38
C PRO A 50 -2.15 6.20 28.41
N GLY A 51 -1.36 5.67 27.48
CA GLY A 51 -1.81 4.69 26.47
C GLY A 51 -2.50 5.28 25.25
N ALA A 52 -2.50 6.60 25.06
CA ALA A 52 -2.91 7.21 23.80
C ALA A 52 -1.93 6.84 22.66
N PRO A 53 -2.43 6.66 21.42
CA PRO A 53 -1.59 6.39 20.27
C PRO A 53 -0.50 7.45 20.09
N GLN A 54 0.71 6.99 19.80
CA GLN A 54 1.87 7.83 19.55
C GLN A 54 2.23 7.88 18.07
N LEU A 55 2.79 9.02 17.67
CA LEU A 55 3.51 9.10 16.42
C LEU A 55 4.89 8.46 16.59
N VAL A 56 5.25 7.57 15.68
CA VAL A 56 6.53 6.86 15.66
C VAL A 56 7.25 7.09 14.35
N SER A 57 8.58 7.12 14.38
CA SER A 57 9.38 7.19 13.17
C SER A 57 9.30 5.87 12.41
N ALA A 58 8.81 5.91 11.18
CA ALA A 58 8.78 4.75 10.28
C ALA A 58 10.13 4.48 9.59
N GLY A 59 11.02 5.48 9.55
CA GLY A 59 12.23 5.42 8.73
C GLY A 59 13.35 6.33 9.19
N GLY A 60 14.24 6.65 8.26
CA GLY A 60 15.38 7.54 8.48
C GLY A 60 14.98 9.02 8.46
N ASP A 61 15.98 9.89 8.58
CA ASP A 61 15.78 11.34 8.59
C ASP A 61 14.98 11.81 7.35
N GLY A 62 13.91 12.56 7.61
CA GLY A 62 13.00 13.06 6.58
C GLY A 62 11.79 12.17 6.30
N THR A 63 11.74 10.94 6.84
CA THR A 63 10.51 10.13 6.82
C THR A 63 9.49 10.72 7.82
N PRO A 64 8.24 10.93 7.40
CA PRO A 64 7.19 11.38 8.30
C PRO A 64 6.94 10.39 9.44
N GLU A 65 6.76 10.89 10.67
CA GLU A 65 6.17 10.09 11.74
C GLU A 65 4.72 9.69 11.40
N ILE A 66 4.36 8.47 11.79
CA ILE A 66 3.07 7.82 11.54
C ILE A 66 2.46 7.34 12.85
N ASP A 67 1.16 7.05 12.87
CA ASP A 67 0.52 6.38 14.01
C ASP A 67 1.13 4.99 14.26
N GLU A 68 1.45 4.67 15.52
CA GLU A 68 2.08 3.41 15.93
C GLU A 68 1.28 2.14 15.57
N PHE A 69 -0.04 2.27 15.40
CA PHE A 69 -0.94 1.16 15.05
C PHE A 69 -1.20 1.05 13.55
N LEU A 70 -0.79 2.02 12.74
CA LEU A 70 -1.05 2.05 11.30
C LEU A 70 -0.62 0.75 10.60
N VAL A 71 0.51 0.18 10.99
CA VAL A 71 1.02 -1.07 10.41
C VAL A 71 0.06 -2.24 10.66
N GLN A 72 -0.51 -2.33 11.86
CA GLN A 72 -1.46 -3.37 12.26
C GLN A 72 -2.77 -3.29 11.45
N GLU A 73 -3.11 -2.09 11.00
CA GLU A 73 -4.29 -1.86 10.17
C GLU A 73 -4.03 -2.19 8.69
N ILE A 74 -2.87 -1.82 8.14
CA ILE A 74 -2.61 -1.97 6.69
C ILE A 74 -2.11 -3.36 6.29
N HIS A 75 -1.33 -4.04 7.12
CA HIS A 75 -0.75 -5.33 6.73
C HIS A 75 -1.82 -6.39 6.37
N PRO A 76 -2.99 -6.51 7.06
CA PRO A 76 -4.02 -7.45 6.66
C PRO A 76 -4.74 -6.99 5.37
N LEU A 77 -4.94 -5.68 5.17
CA LEU A 77 -5.57 -5.14 3.96
C LEU A 77 -4.72 -5.39 2.71
N LEU A 78 -3.41 -5.36 2.86
CA LEU A 78 -2.45 -5.61 1.79
C LEU A 78 -2.17 -7.11 1.58
N GLY A 79 -2.61 -7.98 2.50
CA GLY A 79 -2.33 -9.42 2.47
C GLY A 79 -0.86 -9.75 2.64
N VAL A 80 -0.11 -8.94 3.39
CA VAL A 80 1.33 -9.10 3.61
C VAL A 80 1.65 -9.23 5.10
N GLY A 81 2.87 -9.70 5.41
CA GLY A 81 3.36 -9.73 6.78
C GLY A 81 3.66 -8.31 7.32
N PRO A 82 3.64 -8.08 8.64
CA PRO A 82 3.90 -6.77 9.24
C PRO A 82 5.24 -6.15 8.81
N ALA A 83 6.29 -6.94 8.67
CA ALA A 83 7.61 -6.46 8.20
C ALA A 83 7.57 -5.91 6.76
N ALA A 84 6.78 -6.53 5.89
CA ALA A 84 6.61 -6.05 4.52
C ALA A 84 5.76 -4.78 4.46
N ALA A 85 4.73 -4.67 5.31
CA ALA A 85 3.96 -3.44 5.45
C ALA A 85 4.83 -2.29 5.98
N TRP A 86 5.69 -2.54 6.96
CA TRP A 86 6.67 -1.57 7.47
C TRP A 86 7.58 -1.00 6.37
N SER A 87 7.98 -1.81 5.39
CA SER A 87 8.85 -1.34 4.30
C SER A 87 8.19 -0.34 3.33
N LEU A 88 6.87 -0.12 3.46
CA LEU A 88 6.10 0.81 2.64
C LEU A 88 5.88 2.18 3.31
N LEU A 89 6.25 2.30 4.59
CA LEU A 89 6.06 3.50 5.42
C LEU A 89 7.43 4.13 5.72
#